data_AF-A0A7Y3DQD3-F1
#
_entry.id   AF-A0A7Y3DQD3-F1
#
_cell.length_a   1.000
_cell.length_b   1.000
_cell.length_c   1.000
_cell.angle_alpha   90.00
_cell.angle_beta   90.00
_cell.angle_gamma   90.00
#
_symmetry.space_group_name_H-M   'P 1'
#
loop_
_entity.id
_entity.type
_entity.pdbx_description
1 polymer ?
#
loop_
_entity_poly.entity_id
_entity_poly.type
_entity_poly.pdbx_seq_one_letter_code
_entity_poly.pdbx_strand_id
1 'polypeptide(L)'
;MKILFALITILILSSAGLMMANSTETMKEDKMNTQDGQFDIATFAGGCFWCTESDFEKLSGVVKAISGYTGGTRENPSYKEVASGSTKHLEAVQVYYDPSMVTYQELVDYFWKHINPTDPGGQFVDRGPQYRSAIFYHD
;
A
#
# COMPACT_ATOMS: atom_id res chain seq x y z
N MET A 1 -38.42 3.31 -62.26
CA MET A 1 -37.06 3.59 -61.73
C MET A 1 -37.01 4.15 -60.30
N LYS A 2 -38.13 4.48 -59.63
CA LYS A 2 -38.15 4.93 -58.23
C LYS A 2 -38.37 3.81 -57.19
N ILE A 3 -38.79 2.61 -57.63
CA ILE A 3 -39.10 1.48 -56.75
C ILE A 3 -37.86 0.58 -56.53
N LEU A 4 -36.84 0.69 -57.40
CA LEU A 4 -35.61 -0.12 -57.31
C LEU A 4 -34.59 0.43 -56.28
N PHE A 5 -34.67 1.71 -55.92
CA PHE A 5 -33.80 2.34 -54.91
C PHE A 5 -34.28 2.13 -53.46
N ALA A 6 -35.56 1.79 -53.25
CA ALA A 6 -36.11 1.55 -51.92
C ALA A 6 -35.71 0.18 -51.34
N LEU A 7 -35.40 -0.81 -52.19
CA LEU A 7 -34.99 -2.14 -51.74
C LEU A 7 -33.49 -2.22 -51.39
N ILE A 8 -32.65 -1.37 -51.99
CA ILE A 8 -31.20 -1.32 -51.70
C ILE A 8 -30.93 -0.53 -50.41
N THR A 9 -31.78 0.42 -50.05
CA THR A 9 -31.66 1.18 -48.79
C THR A 9 -32.13 0.39 -47.56
N ILE A 10 -33.04 -0.58 -47.73
CA ILE A 10 -33.48 -1.46 -46.63
C ILE A 10 -32.45 -2.57 -46.33
N LEU A 11 -31.61 -2.96 -47.30
CA LEU A 11 -30.58 -3.98 -47.08
C LEU A 11 -29.36 -3.47 -46.30
N ILE A 12 -29.20 -2.15 -46.13
CA ILE A 12 -28.06 -1.53 -45.42
C ILE A 12 -28.44 -1.21 -43.95
N LEU A 13 -29.72 -1.28 -43.57
CA LEU A 13 -30.16 -1.03 -42.19
C LEU A 13 -30.23 -2.27 -41.29
N SER A 14 -29.96 -3.48 -41.79
CA SER A 14 -29.97 -4.71 -40.99
C SER A 14 -28.59 -5.14 -40.44
N SER A 15 -27.52 -4.38 -40.68
CA SER A 15 -26.19 -4.64 -40.09
C SER A 15 -25.88 -3.81 -38.83
N ALA A 16 -26.81 -2.96 -38.37
CA ALA A 16 -26.61 -2.12 -37.17
C ALA A 16 -27.12 -2.78 -35.87
N GLY A 17 -27.31 -4.09 -35.83
CA GLY A 17 -28.05 -4.77 -34.77
C GLY A 17 -27.56 -6.14 -34.39
N LEU A 18 -26.26 -6.31 -34.15
CA LEU A 18 -25.73 -7.24 -33.15
C LEU A 18 -24.22 -7.05 -33.09
N MET A 19 -23.71 -6.61 -31.93
CA MET A 19 -22.39 -6.85 -31.35
C MET A 19 -22.27 -5.82 -30.21
N MET A 20 -23.06 -6.02 -29.15
CA MET A 20 -22.62 -5.55 -27.85
C MET A 20 -21.35 -6.35 -27.55
N ALA A 21 -20.21 -5.68 -27.73
CA ALA A 21 -18.93 -6.17 -27.26
C ALA A 21 -19.06 -6.32 -25.73
N ASN A 22 -19.25 -7.55 -25.26
CA ASN A 22 -18.92 -7.91 -23.90
C ASN A 22 -17.40 -7.84 -23.80
N SER A 23 -16.87 -6.64 -23.57
CA SER A 23 -15.57 -6.48 -22.92
C SER A 23 -15.76 -6.83 -21.45
N THR A 24 -15.91 -8.13 -21.17
CA THR A 24 -15.43 -8.67 -19.90
C THR A 24 -13.92 -8.49 -19.96
N GLU A 25 -13.46 -7.30 -19.58
CA GLU A 25 -12.07 -7.11 -19.21
C GLU A 25 -11.81 -8.15 -18.13
N THR A 26 -11.06 -9.17 -18.53
CA THR A 26 -10.56 -10.18 -17.62
C THR A 26 -9.59 -9.42 -16.75
N MET A 27 -10.08 -8.90 -15.63
CA MET A 27 -9.26 -8.47 -14.51
C MET A 27 -8.33 -9.65 -14.27
N LYS A 28 -7.06 -9.49 -14.67
CA LYS A 28 -6.02 -10.40 -14.25
C LYS A 28 -6.02 -10.29 -12.74
N GLU A 29 -6.67 -11.27 -12.12
CA GLU A 29 -6.44 -11.62 -10.74
C GLU A 29 -4.94 -11.91 -10.68
N ASP A 30 -4.16 -10.92 -10.25
CA ASP A 30 -2.81 -11.16 -9.75
C ASP A 30 -3.02 -12.15 -8.61
N LYS A 31 -2.86 -13.44 -8.95
CA LYS A 31 -2.79 -14.51 -7.98
C LYS A 31 -1.57 -14.19 -7.12
N MET A 32 -1.81 -13.46 -6.04
CA MET A 32 -0.94 -13.42 -4.90
C MET A 32 -0.78 -14.88 -4.51
N ASN A 33 0.36 -15.44 -4.88
CA ASN A 33 0.74 -16.80 -4.56
C ASN A 33 0.77 -16.87 -3.04
N THR A 34 -0.32 -17.31 -2.44
CA THR A 34 -0.38 -17.71 -1.04
C THR A 34 0.42 -19.00 -0.96
N GLN A 35 1.75 -18.84 -0.99
CA GLN A 35 2.60 -19.77 -0.28
C GLN A 35 2.08 -19.74 1.16
N ASP A 36 1.66 -20.89 1.67
CA ASP A 36 1.33 -21.11 3.09
C ASP A 36 2.59 -21.02 3.97
N GLY A 37 3.47 -20.05 3.68
CA GLY A 37 4.53 -19.62 4.56
C GLY A 37 3.90 -18.77 5.65
N GLN A 38 4.13 -19.15 6.90
CA GLN A 38 3.75 -18.30 8.01
C GLN A 38 4.61 -17.04 7.95
N PHE A 39 4.01 -15.93 7.53
CA PHE A 39 4.66 -14.63 7.54
C PHE A 39 4.66 -14.08 8.95
N ASP A 40 5.80 -13.53 9.34
CA ASP A 40 5.96 -12.82 10.59
C ASP A 40 5.67 -11.32 10.38
N ILE A 41 5.40 -10.63 11.48
CA ILE A 41 5.04 -9.21 11.48
C ILE A 41 6.03 -8.42 12.31
N ALA A 42 6.49 -7.30 11.75
CA ALA A 42 7.26 -6.28 12.45
C ALA A 42 6.57 -4.91 12.31
N THR A 43 6.82 -3.98 13.22
CA THR A 43 6.22 -2.64 13.14
C THR A 43 7.24 -1.56 13.51
N PHE A 44 7.44 -0.63 12.58
CA PHE A 44 8.47 0.41 12.66
C PHE A 44 7.84 1.79 12.47
N ALA A 45 8.25 2.76 13.28
CA ALA A 45 7.95 4.18 13.09
C ALA A 45 9.26 4.89 12.78
N GLY A 46 9.36 5.57 11.64
CA GLY A 46 10.62 6.04 11.08
C GLY A 46 10.54 7.40 10.40
N GLY A 47 9.58 8.25 10.78
CA GLY A 47 9.28 9.49 10.05
C GLY A 47 7.99 9.36 9.24
N CYS A 48 7.94 10.02 8.08
CA CYS A 48 6.82 9.88 7.16
C CYS A 48 6.64 8.41 6.75
N PHE A 49 5.45 7.87 7.00
CA PHE A 49 5.14 6.48 6.68
C PHE A 49 5.20 6.15 5.18
N TRP A 50 5.01 7.12 4.27
CA TRP A 50 5.09 6.89 2.82
C TRP A 50 6.52 6.57 2.40
N CYS A 51 7.49 7.26 3.00
CA CYS A 51 8.92 6.98 2.77
C CYS A 51 9.29 5.63 3.37
N THR A 52 8.90 5.40 4.63
CA THR A 52 9.22 4.16 5.34
C THR A 52 8.60 2.93 4.66
N GLU A 53 7.35 3.03 4.20
CA GLU A 53 6.64 1.97 3.46
C GLU A 53 7.37 1.68 2.15
N SER A 54 7.66 2.72 1.36
CA SER A 54 8.36 2.58 0.09
C SER A 54 9.76 1.97 0.23
N ASP A 55 10.43 2.19 1.37
CA ASP A 55 11.73 1.57 1.64
C ASP A 55 11.55 0.06 1.92
N PHE A 56 10.64 -0.33 2.81
CA PHE A 56 10.39 -1.75 3.10
C PHE A 56 9.84 -2.55 1.91
N GLU A 57 8.99 -1.96 1.07
CA GLU A 57 8.48 -2.64 -0.14
C GLU A 57 9.58 -3.09 -1.11
N LYS A 58 10.75 -2.43 -1.07
CA LYS A 58 11.90 -2.77 -1.94
C LYS A 58 12.80 -3.86 -1.34
N LEU A 59 12.60 -4.24 -0.08
CA LEU A 59 13.45 -5.20 0.60
C LEU A 59 13.01 -6.63 0.27
N SER A 60 13.92 -7.43 -0.30
CA SER A 60 13.67 -8.85 -0.55
C SER A 60 13.34 -9.58 0.74
N GLY A 61 12.30 -10.42 0.73
CA GLY A 61 11.76 -11.05 1.93
C GLY A 61 10.56 -10.31 2.54
N VAL A 62 10.38 -9.03 2.25
CA VAL A 62 9.14 -8.31 2.61
C VAL A 62 8.06 -8.66 1.60
N VAL A 63 6.91 -9.09 2.12
CA VAL A 63 5.75 -9.52 1.33
C VAL A 63 4.70 -8.41 1.25
N LYS A 64 4.59 -7.60 2.30
CA LYS A 64 3.64 -6.50 2.39
C LYS A 64 4.11 -5.46 3.40
N ALA A 65 3.95 -4.19 3.08
CA ALA A 65 4.10 -3.07 4.01
C ALA A 65 2.79 -2.29 4.05
N ILE A 66 2.37 -1.84 5.24
CA ILE A 66 1.12 -1.10 5.42
C ILE A 66 1.35 0.11 6.33
N SER A 67 1.18 1.31 5.78
CA SER A 67 1.14 2.56 6.54
C SER A 67 -0.05 2.62 7.51
N GLY A 68 0.21 3.11 8.72
CA GLY A 68 -0.79 3.28 9.77
C GLY A 68 -0.28 4.10 10.94
N TYR A 69 -0.98 3.99 12.08
CA TYR A 69 -0.72 4.77 13.28
C TYR A 69 -0.71 3.88 14.52
N THR A 70 0.30 4.03 15.38
CA THR A 70 0.38 3.29 16.66
C THR A 70 1.12 4.09 17.75
N GLY A 71 1.15 3.59 18.98
CA GLY A 71 1.82 4.22 20.13
C GLY A 71 1.07 5.40 20.77
N GLY A 72 -0.06 5.82 20.21
CA GLY A 72 -0.92 6.88 20.73
C GLY A 72 -2.11 6.37 21.53
N THR A 73 -3.00 7.29 21.91
CA THR A 73 -4.15 6.99 22.78
C THR A 73 -5.51 7.12 22.09
N ARG A 74 -5.56 7.67 20.87
CA ARG A 74 -6.80 7.93 20.16
C ARG A 74 -7.19 6.69 19.37
N GLU A 75 -8.31 6.06 19.70
CA GLU A 75 -8.83 4.97 18.87
C GLU A 75 -9.23 5.46 17.47
N ASN A 76 -8.87 4.69 16.44
CA ASN A 76 -9.20 4.91 15.03
C ASN A 76 -8.98 6.38 14.58
N PRO A 77 -7.76 6.94 14.72
CA PRO A 77 -7.51 8.33 14.40
C PRO A 77 -7.50 8.55 12.88
N SER A 78 -8.01 9.70 12.44
CA SER A 78 -7.82 10.17 11.06
C SER A 78 -6.43 10.78 10.87
N TYR A 79 -5.97 10.86 9.62
CA TYR A 79 -4.70 11.53 9.27
C TYR A 79 -4.61 12.95 9.84
N LYS A 80 -5.71 13.74 9.75
CA LYS A 80 -5.74 15.11 10.26
C LYS A 80 -5.54 15.18 11.78
N GLU A 81 -6.13 14.24 12.52
CA GLU A 81 -5.95 14.16 13.97
C GLU A 81 -4.48 13.83 14.30
N VAL A 82 -3.85 12.86 13.60
CA VAL A 82 -2.44 12.50 13.83
C VAL A 82 -1.50 13.63 13.44
N ALA A 83 -1.70 14.26 12.27
CA ALA A 83 -0.89 15.37 11.80
C ALA A 83 -0.94 16.59 12.73
N SER A 84 -2.01 16.75 13.52
CA SER A 84 -2.08 17.78 14.56
C SER A 84 -1.18 17.51 15.78
N GLY A 85 -0.67 16.30 15.92
CA GLY A 85 0.10 15.83 17.08
C GLY A 85 -0.74 15.50 18.33
N SER A 86 -2.05 15.77 18.31
CA SER A 86 -2.91 15.63 19.50
C SER A 86 -3.16 14.18 19.93
N THR A 87 -3.05 13.23 19.01
CA THR A 87 -3.37 11.81 19.25
C THR A 87 -2.24 11.02 19.91
N LYS A 88 -1.03 11.60 19.95
CA LYS A 88 0.23 10.95 20.37
C LYS A 88 0.63 9.72 19.56
N HIS A 89 -0.08 9.41 18.47
CA HIS A 89 0.34 8.35 17.56
C HIS A 89 1.60 8.76 16.82
N LEU A 90 2.40 7.75 16.51
CA LEU A 90 3.46 7.80 15.51
C LEU A 90 2.92 7.31 14.18
N GLU A 91 3.40 7.90 13.09
CA GLU A 91 3.31 7.29 11.77
C GLU A 91 4.20 6.05 11.75
N ALA A 92 3.61 4.92 11.38
CA ALA A 92 4.27 3.63 11.44
C ALA A 92 3.89 2.75 10.26
N VAL A 93 4.72 1.74 10.00
CA VAL A 93 4.53 0.75 8.95
C VAL A 93 4.51 -0.63 9.58
N GLN A 94 3.46 -1.39 9.30
CA GLN A 94 3.39 -2.81 9.61
C GLN A 94 3.96 -3.60 8.43
N VAL A 95 5.03 -4.36 8.69
CA VAL A 95 5.80 -5.10 7.71
C VAL A 95 5.54 -6.58 7.90
N TYR A 96 5.00 -7.23 6.87
CA TYR A 96 4.85 -8.68 6.77
C TYR A 96 6.03 -9.23 5.98
N TYR A 97 6.74 -10.19 6.54
CA TYR A 97 7.95 -10.73 5.94
C TYR A 97 8.02 -12.25 6.03
N ASP A 98 8.73 -12.85 5.10
CA ASP A 98 9.05 -14.27 5.10
C ASP A 98 10.34 -14.50 5.92
N PRO A 99 10.24 -15.12 7.12
CA PRO A 99 11.41 -15.34 7.98
C PRO A 99 12.43 -16.31 7.38
N SER A 100 12.08 -17.06 6.33
CA SER A 100 13.03 -17.89 5.58
C SER A 100 13.90 -17.10 4.59
N MET A 101 13.50 -15.86 4.25
CA MET A 101 14.20 -14.99 3.31
C MET A 101 14.86 -13.78 3.97
N VAL A 102 14.24 -13.20 5.00
CA VAL A 102 14.77 -12.07 5.76
C VAL A 102 14.46 -12.23 7.24
N THR A 103 15.46 -12.02 8.08
CA THR A 103 15.32 -12.11 9.53
C THR A 103 14.82 -10.79 10.13
N TYR A 104 14.22 -10.85 11.32
CA TYR A 104 13.86 -9.65 12.07
C TYR A 104 15.06 -8.72 12.30
N GLN A 105 16.24 -9.28 12.61
CA GLN A 105 17.45 -8.50 12.80
C GLN A 105 17.84 -7.74 11.53
N GLU A 106 17.71 -8.36 10.35
CA GLU A 106 17.97 -7.68 9.08
C GLU A 106 16.96 -6.56 8.80
N LEU A 107 15.69 -6.72 9.19
CA LEU A 107 14.70 -5.64 9.12
C LEU A 107 15.09 -4.46 10.03
N VAL A 108 15.53 -4.75 11.26
CA VAL A 108 16.00 -3.73 12.22
C VAL A 108 17.25 -3.02 11.68
N ASP A 109 18.22 -3.76 11.15
CA ASP A 109 19.44 -3.20 10.56
C ASP A 109 19.16 -2.38 9.31
N TYR A 110 18.19 -2.81 8.50
CA TYR A 110 17.69 -2.06 7.36
C TYR A 110 17.07 -0.74 7.84
N PHE A 111 16.14 -0.80 8.80
CA PHE A 111 15.48 0.36 9.38
C PHE A 111 16.47 1.41 9.90
N TRP A 112 17.47 1.02 10.68
CA TRP A 112 18.46 1.96 11.23
C TRP A 112 19.30 2.69 10.18
N LYS A 113 19.45 2.13 8.98
CA LYS A 113 20.17 2.78 7.87
C LYS A 113 19.33 3.86 7.16
N HIS A 114 18.01 3.85 7.35
CA HIS A 114 17.07 4.72 6.66
C HIS A 114 16.55 5.86 7.54
N ILE A 115 16.95 5.94 8.82
CA ILE A 115 16.51 6.97 9.76
C ILE A 115 17.66 7.49 10.63
N ASN A 116 17.45 8.63 11.29
CA ASN A 116 18.28 9.08 12.41
C ASN A 116 17.57 8.75 13.75
N PRO A 117 17.98 7.68 14.45
CA PRO A 117 17.32 7.27 15.70
C PRO A 117 17.56 8.21 16.88
N THR A 118 18.45 9.20 16.72
CA THR A 118 18.81 10.15 17.77
C THR A 118 18.15 11.52 17.60
N ASP A 119 17.34 11.72 16.55
CA ASP A 119 16.62 12.98 16.33
C ASP A 119 15.34 13.04 17.17
N PRO A 120 15.25 13.91 18.21
CA PRO A 120 14.08 13.99 19.06
C PRO A 120 12.90 14.74 18.40
N GLY A 121 13.13 15.46 17.29
CA GLY A 121 12.18 16.37 16.66
C GLY A 121 11.42 15.80 15.46
N GLY A 122 11.72 14.57 15.05
CA GLY A 122 11.19 13.93 13.84
C GLY A 122 12.28 13.67 12.79
N GLN A 123 11.95 12.97 11.71
CA GLN A 123 12.95 12.55 10.73
C GLN A 123 13.08 13.52 9.56
N PHE A 124 14.33 13.79 9.13
CA PHE A 124 14.65 14.58 7.94
C PHE A 124 13.96 15.97 7.90
N VAL A 125 13.00 16.19 7.00
CA VAL A 125 12.23 17.44 6.90
C VAL A 125 10.89 17.35 7.63
N ASP A 126 10.47 16.17 8.06
CA ASP A 126 9.21 15.90 8.73
C ASP A 126 9.36 16.11 10.24
N ARG A 127 8.69 17.15 10.75
CA ARG A 127 8.86 17.62 12.13
C ARG A 127 7.57 17.51 12.92
N GLY A 128 7.67 16.97 14.13
CA GLY A 128 6.53 16.71 15.01
C GLY A 128 6.67 15.39 15.77
N PRO A 129 5.97 15.24 16.89
CA PRO A 129 6.04 14.05 17.74
C PRO A 129 5.64 12.76 17.01
N GLN A 130 4.79 12.85 15.98
CA GLN A 130 4.30 11.74 15.16
C GLN A 130 5.37 11.18 14.20
N TYR A 131 6.45 11.91 13.95
CA TYR A 131 7.54 11.49 13.06
C TYR A 131 8.76 10.95 13.82
N ARG A 132 8.65 10.68 15.12
CA ARG A 132 9.76 10.13 15.91
C ARG A 132 9.98 8.65 15.62
N SER A 133 11.17 8.17 15.93
CA SER A 133 11.53 6.77 15.73
C SER A 133 10.99 5.87 16.87
N ALA A 134 10.46 4.71 16.52
CA ALA A 134 10.11 3.66 17.47
C ALA A 134 10.06 2.28 16.78
N ILE A 135 10.28 1.22 17.55
CA ILE A 135 10.03 -0.16 17.14
C ILE A 135 9.00 -0.73 18.09
N PHE A 136 7.92 -1.29 17.54
CA PHE A 136 6.88 -1.97 18.28
C PHE A 136 7.08 -3.47 18.08
N TYR A 137 7.66 -4.12 19.09
CA TYR A 137 7.97 -5.55 19.04
C TYR A 137 6.68 -6.39 19.16
N HIS A 138 6.72 -7.58 18.55
CA HIS A 138 5.67 -8.60 18.61
C HIS A 138 6.28 -9.83 19.30
N ASP A 139 5.47 -10.59 20.06
CA ASP A 139 5.90 -11.77 20.84
C ASP A 139 6.05 -13.04 19.98
#